data_AF-A0A0N8TAH4-F1
#
_entry.id   AF-A0A0N8TAH4-F1
#
_cell.length_a   1.000
_cell.length_b   1.000
_cell.length_c   1.000
_cell.angle_alpha   90.00
_cell.angle_beta   90.00
_cell.angle_gamma   90.00
#
_symmetry.space_group_name_H-M   'P 1'
#
loop_
_entity.id
_entity.type
_entity.pdbx_description
1 polymer ?
#
loop_
_entity_poly.entity_id
_entity_poly.type
_entity_poly.pdbx_seq_one_letter_code
_entity_poly.pdbx_strand_id
1 'polypeptide(L)'
;MSAAQVKMNEVSAQLALSATTRRADPTTLFAAQRQLVIIVERLEDWASYFPSEDLISAQDYLEKPLKATAGKRVQVINLCRSYKYLGHGYYCSLLAEARQHNVIPSVKTISELTRKSLYGLALDDLDKLLETALQDHPYDDTEGFTLTLYFGQTTLEPLKDLARQLFEVFPCPILMVEFRKRDNWHIASIKAGALPRLRDDQQDEFAMALEGFSRNVWRQPSSRRMARYDLAILHDPQEQLPPSNTEALANFIRVGQRLGIDVELIEKKDYARLAEYDALLIRETTALTTTPTALPRRPRARGWW
;
A
#
# COMPACT_ATOMS: atom_id res chain seq x y z
N MET A 1 73.26 -9.72 -8.41
CA MET A 1 71.81 -10.00 -8.37
C MET A 1 71.11 -8.91 -9.18
N SER A 2 70.65 -9.24 -10.38
CA SER A 2 70.35 -8.30 -11.46
C SER A 2 69.18 -7.36 -11.14
N ALA A 3 69.29 -6.08 -11.52
CA ALA A 3 68.25 -5.05 -11.40
C ALA A 3 66.93 -5.41 -12.11
N ALA A 4 66.94 -6.44 -12.97
CA ALA A 4 65.75 -7.01 -13.58
C ALA A 4 64.87 -7.80 -12.58
N GLN A 5 65.46 -8.46 -11.57
CA GLN A 5 64.71 -9.23 -10.57
C GLN A 5 63.96 -8.33 -9.58
N VAL A 6 64.54 -7.17 -9.24
CA VAL A 6 63.93 -6.20 -8.32
C VAL A 6 62.71 -5.53 -8.96
N LYS A 7 62.80 -5.16 -10.26
CA LYS A 7 61.67 -4.62 -11.02
C LYS A 7 60.53 -5.62 -11.23
N MET A 8 60.81 -6.92 -11.39
CA MET A 8 59.75 -7.93 -11.54
C MET A 8 58.94 -8.14 -10.24
N ASN A 9 59.58 -8.02 -9.08
CA ASN A 9 58.87 -8.12 -7.80
C ASN A 9 58.07 -6.85 -7.47
N GLU A 10 58.55 -5.65 -7.83
CA GLU A 10 57.77 -4.41 -7.69
C GLU A 10 56.55 -4.36 -8.61
N VAL A 11 56.68 -4.83 -9.86
CA VAL A 11 55.56 -4.90 -10.81
C VAL A 11 54.53 -5.97 -10.39
N SER A 12 54.97 -7.09 -9.82
CA SER A 12 54.07 -8.13 -9.30
C SER A 12 53.34 -7.69 -8.03
N ALA A 13 53.98 -6.89 -7.16
CA ALA A 13 53.35 -6.29 -5.99
C ALA A 13 52.36 -5.17 -6.37
N GLN A 14 52.67 -4.37 -7.40
CA GLN A 14 51.75 -3.35 -7.92
C GLN A 14 50.56 -3.94 -8.67
N LEU A 15 50.71 -5.08 -9.35
CA LEU A 15 49.59 -5.82 -9.94
C LEU A 15 48.70 -6.48 -8.87
N ALA A 16 49.28 -6.96 -7.76
CA ALA A 16 48.51 -7.48 -6.63
C ALA A 16 47.75 -6.38 -5.85
N LEU A 17 48.31 -5.16 -5.77
CA LEU A 17 47.67 -3.98 -5.18
C LEU A 17 46.64 -3.31 -6.11
N SER A 18 46.77 -3.49 -7.43
CA SER A 18 45.81 -2.98 -8.42
C SER A 18 44.67 -3.97 -8.72
N ALA A 19 44.83 -5.24 -8.36
CA ALA A 19 43.82 -6.29 -8.47
C ALA A 19 42.86 -6.36 -7.27
N THR A 20 42.94 -5.44 -6.32
CA THR A 20 41.78 -5.06 -5.49
C THR A 20 40.99 -3.99 -6.22
N THR A 21 40.50 -4.35 -7.41
CA THR A 21 39.25 -3.76 -7.88
C THR A 21 38.27 -4.03 -6.76
N ARG A 22 37.92 -3.00 -5.98
CA ARG A 22 36.73 -3.03 -5.15
C ARG A 22 35.65 -3.56 -6.07
N ARG A 23 35.25 -4.82 -5.89
CA ARG A 23 33.95 -5.27 -6.37
C ARG A 23 33.01 -4.29 -5.71
N ALA A 24 32.61 -3.27 -6.45
CA ALA A 24 31.40 -2.55 -6.13
C ALA A 24 30.37 -3.65 -6.06
N ASP A 25 29.94 -3.97 -4.84
CA ASP A 25 28.82 -4.86 -4.61
C ASP A 25 27.70 -4.34 -5.53
N PRO A 26 27.29 -5.08 -6.57
CA PRO A 26 26.16 -4.65 -7.39
C PRO A 26 24.85 -4.66 -6.58
N THR A 27 24.93 -5.11 -5.34
CA THR A 27 23.82 -5.34 -4.41
C THR A 27 23.39 -4.07 -3.65
N THR A 28 24.12 -2.96 -3.76
CA THR A 28 23.64 -1.65 -3.26
C THR A 28 22.80 -0.90 -4.32
N LEU A 29 21.90 -1.62 -4.99
CA LEU A 29 20.87 -1.00 -5.82
C LEU A 29 19.56 -0.98 -5.04
N PHE A 30 19.35 0.13 -4.34
CA PHE A 30 18.07 0.64 -3.84
C PHE A 30 17.19 -0.39 -3.15
N ALA A 31 17.50 -0.69 -1.88
CA ALA A 31 16.40 -0.93 -0.94
C ALA A 31 15.48 0.29 -1.06
N ALA A 32 14.27 0.13 -1.60
CA ALA A 32 13.29 1.20 -1.66
C ALA A 32 12.95 1.58 -0.22
N GLN A 33 13.76 2.46 0.35
CA GLN A 33 13.60 2.95 1.71
C GLN A 33 12.27 3.67 1.72
N ARG A 34 11.29 3.10 2.43
CA ARG A 34 9.99 3.74 2.62
C ARG A 34 10.19 4.89 3.58
N GLN A 35 9.78 6.07 3.17
CA GLN A 35 9.82 7.26 4.00
C GLN A 35 8.41 7.55 4.47
N LEU A 36 8.20 7.61 5.78
CA LEU A 36 6.97 8.11 6.36
C LEU A 36 7.05 9.63 6.44
N VAL A 37 5.94 10.30 6.16
CA VAL A 37 5.78 11.74 6.39
C VAL A 37 4.44 11.94 7.07
N ILE A 38 4.46 12.51 8.26
CA ILE A 38 3.26 12.85 9.02
C ILE A 38 3.04 14.35 8.86
N ILE A 39 1.93 14.73 8.22
CA ILE A 39 1.57 16.13 8.01
C ILE A 39 0.59 16.54 9.09
N VAL A 40 0.93 17.60 9.83
CA VAL A 40 0.02 18.28 10.77
C VAL A 40 -0.16 19.73 10.35
N GLU A 41 -1.32 20.32 10.62
CA GLU A 41 -1.54 21.72 10.27
C GLU A 41 -0.68 22.66 11.13
N ARG A 42 -0.60 22.39 12.44
CA ARG A 42 0.28 23.05 13.39
C ARG A 42 1.08 22.01 14.14
N LEU A 43 2.39 22.21 14.31
CA LEU A 43 3.26 21.26 15.04
C LEU A 43 2.83 21.07 16.50
N GLU A 44 2.18 22.08 17.08
CA GLU A 44 1.58 22.04 18.42
C GLU A 44 0.52 20.94 18.58
N ASP A 45 -0.17 20.58 17.49
CA ASP A 45 -1.20 19.52 17.51
C ASP A 45 -0.59 18.15 17.80
N TRP A 46 0.73 18.01 17.63
CA TRP A 46 1.49 16.80 17.91
C TRP A 46 2.11 16.79 19.32
N ALA A 47 1.93 17.84 20.13
CA ALA A 47 2.70 18.02 21.38
C ALA A 47 2.52 16.90 22.41
N SER A 48 1.37 16.23 22.43
CA SER A 48 1.11 15.07 23.31
C SER A 48 1.86 13.80 22.90
N TYR A 49 2.41 13.76 21.69
CA TYR A 49 3.08 12.60 21.11
C TYR A 49 4.60 12.78 21.12
N PHE A 50 5.34 11.67 21.09
CA PHE A 50 6.79 11.73 21.03
C PHE A 50 7.27 12.48 19.76
N PRO A 51 8.31 13.33 19.86
CA PRO A 51 8.89 13.99 18.70
C PRO A 51 9.28 12.96 17.64
N SER A 52 8.78 13.16 16.42
CA SER A 52 9.08 12.30 15.27
C SER A 52 9.87 13.09 14.23
N GLU A 53 10.94 12.49 13.71
CA GLU A 53 11.71 13.06 12.59
C GLU A 53 10.90 13.11 11.28
N ASP A 54 9.80 12.37 11.21
CA ASP A 54 8.91 12.29 10.05
C ASP A 54 7.80 13.36 10.07
N LEU A 55 7.76 14.21 11.11
CA LEU A 55 6.73 15.24 11.29
C LEU A 55 7.05 16.50 10.45
N ILE A 56 6.07 16.97 9.69
CA ILE A 56 6.15 18.19 8.90
C ILE A 56 4.86 19.01 9.03
N SER A 57 4.98 20.35 9.02
CA SER A 57 3.81 21.21 8.95
C SER A 57 3.17 21.17 7.55
N ALA A 58 1.86 21.39 7.47
CA ALA A 58 1.15 21.45 6.19
C ALA A 58 1.75 22.54 5.28
N GLN A 59 2.08 23.70 5.85
CA GLN A 59 2.72 24.79 5.10
C GLN A 59 4.08 24.38 4.54
N ASP A 60 4.95 23.79 5.36
CA ASP A 60 6.27 23.34 4.91
C ASP A 60 6.17 22.27 3.82
N TYR A 61 5.19 21.36 3.92
CA TYR A 61 4.99 20.31 2.92
C TYR A 61 4.57 20.87 1.54
N LEU A 62 3.76 21.94 1.55
CA LEU A 62 3.29 22.62 0.35
C LEU A 62 4.41 23.44 -0.31
N GLU A 63 5.18 24.16 0.49
CA GLU A 63 6.18 25.12 0.00
C GLU A 63 7.54 24.47 -0.33
N LYS A 64 7.95 23.46 0.44
CA LYS A 64 9.30 22.88 0.35
C LYS A 64 9.24 21.50 -0.32
N PRO A 65 10.12 21.22 -1.30
CA PRO A 65 10.30 19.86 -1.78
C PRO A 65 10.90 19.00 -0.65
N LEU A 66 10.39 17.79 -0.47
CA LEU A 66 10.96 16.82 0.47
C LEU A 66 12.42 16.56 0.09
N LYS A 67 13.32 16.61 1.07
CA LYS A 67 14.75 16.37 0.86
C LYS A 67 14.96 14.89 0.49
N ALA A 68 15.55 14.65 -0.69
CA ALA A 68 16.06 13.36 -1.16
C ALA A 68 15.04 12.20 -1.25
N THR A 69 13.98 12.38 -2.04
CA THR A 69 13.00 11.33 -2.40
C THR A 69 13.36 10.51 -3.65
N ALA A 70 14.53 10.73 -4.26
CA ALA A 70 14.94 10.01 -5.47
C ALA A 70 15.01 8.49 -5.21
N GLY A 71 14.02 7.75 -5.72
CA GLY A 71 13.90 6.30 -5.60
C GLY A 71 13.22 5.79 -4.30
N LYS A 72 12.69 6.67 -3.44
CA LYS A 72 11.99 6.28 -2.20
C LYS A 72 10.48 6.29 -2.38
N ARG A 73 9.80 5.25 -1.89
CA ARG A 73 8.32 5.24 -1.80
C ARG A 73 7.92 6.03 -0.56
N VAL A 74 7.31 7.20 -0.75
CA VAL A 74 6.87 8.05 0.35
C VAL A 74 5.43 7.72 0.72
N GLN A 75 5.19 7.48 2.00
CA GLN A 75 3.85 7.38 2.57
C GLN A 75 3.57 8.63 3.38
N VAL A 76 2.42 9.24 3.13
CA VAL A 76 1.99 10.48 3.75
C VAL A 76 0.76 10.19 4.59
N ILE A 77 0.86 10.41 5.90
CA ILE A 77 -0.29 10.42 6.79
C ILE A 77 -0.65 11.89 7.01
N ASN A 78 -1.77 12.30 6.44
CA ASN A 78 -2.26 13.65 6.58
C ASN A 78 -3.21 13.70 7.78
N LEU A 79 -2.82 14.46 8.81
CA LEU A 79 -3.55 14.66 10.07
C LEU A 79 -3.96 16.13 10.23
N CYS A 80 -4.16 16.86 9.12
CA CYS A 80 -4.64 18.22 9.16
C CYS A 80 -6.02 18.32 9.86
N ARG A 81 -6.32 19.49 10.42
CA ARG A 81 -7.55 19.71 11.21
C ARG A 81 -8.80 19.67 10.35
N SER A 82 -8.67 19.93 9.05
CA SER A 82 -9.78 19.96 8.10
C SER A 82 -9.35 19.55 6.69
N TYR A 83 -10.23 18.81 6.02
CA TYR A 83 -10.11 18.40 4.62
C TYR A 83 -11.11 19.12 3.70
N LYS A 84 -11.65 20.26 4.13
CA LYS A 84 -12.56 21.06 3.29
C LYS A 84 -11.87 21.45 1.98
N TYR A 85 -12.66 21.57 0.93
CA TYR A 85 -12.19 22.07 -0.35
C TYR A 85 -11.49 23.43 -0.16
N LEU A 86 -10.35 23.62 -0.83
CA LEU A 86 -9.44 24.77 -0.68
C LEU A 86 -8.76 24.92 0.69
N GLY A 87 -8.87 23.93 1.59
CA GLY A 87 -8.13 23.90 2.86
C GLY A 87 -6.74 23.27 2.73
N HIS A 88 -5.88 23.50 3.74
CA HIS A 88 -4.53 22.92 3.81
C HIS A 88 -4.54 21.40 3.65
N GLY A 89 -5.41 20.69 4.38
CA GLY A 89 -5.50 19.23 4.31
C GLY A 89 -5.83 18.72 2.91
N TYR A 90 -6.72 19.41 2.19
CA TYR A 90 -7.08 19.04 0.81
C TYR A 90 -5.89 19.24 -0.15
N TYR A 91 -5.21 20.38 -0.07
CA TYR A 91 -4.05 20.66 -0.92
C TYR A 91 -2.85 19.76 -0.62
N CYS A 92 -2.62 19.40 0.63
CA CYS A 92 -1.57 18.45 1.00
C CYS A 92 -1.80 17.08 0.36
N SER A 93 -3.03 16.56 0.40
CA SER A 93 -3.36 15.29 -0.26
C SER A 93 -3.25 15.39 -1.78
N LEU A 94 -3.71 16.49 -2.39
CA LEU A 94 -3.58 16.72 -3.83
C LEU A 94 -2.12 16.79 -4.30
N LEU A 95 -1.29 17.52 -3.56
CA LEU A 95 0.13 17.64 -3.86
C LEU A 95 0.87 16.32 -3.66
N ALA A 96 0.49 15.54 -2.63
CA ALA A 96 1.04 14.23 -2.40
C ALA A 96 0.76 13.27 -3.57
N GLU A 97 -0.48 13.23 -4.07
CA GLU A 97 -0.84 12.45 -5.27
C GLU A 97 -0.08 12.91 -6.52
N ALA A 98 0.05 14.22 -6.73
CA ALA A 98 0.84 14.77 -7.84
C ALA A 98 2.31 14.36 -7.77
N ARG A 99 2.85 14.18 -6.56
CA ARG A 99 4.21 13.69 -6.29
C ARG A 99 4.31 12.16 -6.28
N GLN A 100 3.23 11.43 -6.61
CA GLN A 100 3.17 9.96 -6.56
C GLN A 100 3.47 9.38 -5.16
N HIS A 101 3.13 10.13 -4.12
CA HIS A 101 3.20 9.65 -2.74
C HIS A 101 1.91 8.91 -2.38
N ASN A 102 2.02 7.87 -1.57
CA ASN A 102 0.84 7.18 -1.05
C ASN A 102 0.28 7.96 0.14
N VAL A 103 -0.81 8.72 -0.07
CA VAL A 103 -1.38 9.59 0.95
C VAL A 103 -2.69 9.06 1.53
N ILE A 104 -2.83 9.20 2.84
CA ILE A 104 -4.04 8.83 3.59
C ILE A 104 -4.46 10.03 4.46
N PRO A 105 -5.67 10.60 4.28
CA PRO A 105 -6.66 10.24 3.25
C PRO A 105 -6.29 10.77 1.86
N SER A 106 -6.70 10.04 0.81
CA SER A 106 -6.58 10.45 -0.59
C SER A 106 -7.59 11.55 -0.96
N VAL A 107 -7.38 12.26 -2.06
CA VAL A 107 -8.33 13.28 -2.56
C VAL A 107 -9.68 12.63 -2.89
N LYS A 108 -9.65 11.40 -3.44
CA LYS A 108 -10.83 10.59 -3.68
C LYS A 108 -11.59 10.34 -2.37
N THR A 109 -10.90 9.84 -1.35
CA THR A 109 -11.50 9.54 -0.03
C THR A 109 -12.08 10.80 0.62
N ILE A 110 -11.37 11.94 0.57
CA ILE A 110 -11.89 13.23 1.07
C ILE A 110 -13.19 13.62 0.36
N SER A 111 -13.23 13.45 -0.97
CA SER A 111 -14.42 13.75 -1.78
C SER A 111 -15.59 12.81 -1.47
N GLU A 112 -15.32 11.53 -1.22
CA GLU A 112 -16.32 10.53 -0.82
C GLU A 112 -16.88 10.80 0.58
N LEU A 113 -16.04 11.14 1.55
CA LEU A 113 -16.48 11.52 2.91
C LEU A 113 -17.30 12.82 2.95
N THR A 114 -17.15 13.69 1.94
CA THR A 114 -17.92 14.93 1.84
C THR A 114 -19.32 14.70 1.24
N ARG A 115 -19.49 13.64 0.44
CA ARG A 115 -20.73 13.38 -0.31
C ARG A 115 -21.63 12.41 0.43
N LYS A 116 -22.64 12.95 1.10
CA LYS A 116 -23.64 12.19 1.88
C LYS A 116 -24.47 11.16 1.08
N SER A 117 -24.49 11.25 -0.26
CA SER A 117 -25.44 10.52 -1.10
C SER A 117 -24.86 9.29 -1.83
N LEU A 118 -23.56 9.00 -1.68
CA LEU A 118 -22.89 7.94 -2.45
C LEU A 118 -22.86 6.57 -1.75
N TYR A 119 -23.60 6.45 -0.65
CA TYR A 119 -23.41 5.41 0.33
C TYR A 119 -24.30 4.17 0.17
N GLY A 120 -25.38 4.23 -0.63
CA GLY A 120 -26.46 3.24 -0.61
C GLY A 120 -26.00 1.78 -0.67
N LEU A 121 -25.35 1.37 -1.76
CA LEU A 121 -25.00 -0.06 -1.94
C LEU A 121 -23.87 -0.56 -1.04
N ALA A 122 -22.89 0.29 -0.70
CA ALA A 122 -21.74 -0.13 0.11
C ALA A 122 -22.05 -0.14 1.61
N LEU A 123 -23.02 0.67 2.07
CA LEU A 123 -23.41 0.70 3.48
C LEU A 123 -24.50 -0.34 3.81
N ASP A 124 -25.33 -0.77 2.85
CA ASP A 124 -26.38 -1.77 3.12
C ASP A 124 -25.82 -3.10 3.70
N ASP A 125 -24.65 -3.54 3.23
CA ASP A 125 -23.98 -4.73 3.78
C ASP A 125 -23.35 -4.45 5.16
N LEU A 126 -22.92 -3.21 5.42
CA LEU A 126 -22.37 -2.79 6.71
C LEU A 126 -23.47 -2.63 7.77
N ASP A 127 -24.67 -2.20 7.38
CA ASP A 127 -25.82 -2.06 8.27
C ASP A 127 -26.26 -3.43 8.82
N LYS A 128 -26.22 -4.49 8.00
CA LYS A 128 -26.48 -5.87 8.46
C LYS A 128 -25.44 -6.37 9.45
N LEU A 129 -24.16 -6.05 9.20
CA LEU A 129 -23.08 -6.39 10.12
C LEU A 129 -23.21 -5.63 11.44
N LEU A 130 -23.63 -4.38 11.39
CA LEU A 130 -23.90 -3.55 12.56
C LEU A 130 -25.02 -4.13 13.42
N GLU A 131 -26.15 -4.52 12.79
CA GLU A 131 -27.27 -5.16 13.49
C GLU A 131 -26.81 -6.45 14.20
N THR A 132 -26.07 -7.30 13.51
CA THR A 132 -25.54 -8.56 14.07
C THR A 132 -24.53 -8.31 15.20
N ALA A 133 -23.70 -7.28 15.07
CA ALA A 133 -22.67 -6.95 16.05
C ALA A 133 -23.24 -6.31 17.33
N LEU A 134 -24.35 -5.59 17.22
CA LEU A 134 -24.98 -4.92 18.36
C LEU A 134 -26.05 -5.77 19.05
N GLN A 135 -26.43 -6.91 18.47
CA GLN A 135 -27.35 -7.84 19.09
C GLN A 135 -26.83 -8.26 20.49
N ASP A 136 -27.68 -8.11 21.51
CA ASP A 136 -27.38 -8.36 22.93
C ASP A 136 -26.26 -7.49 23.54
N HIS A 137 -25.89 -6.38 22.87
CA HIS A 137 -24.94 -5.40 23.39
C HIS A 137 -25.66 -4.24 24.12
N PRO A 138 -25.09 -3.63 25.19
CA PRO A 138 -25.68 -2.47 25.86
C PRO A 138 -25.99 -1.26 24.97
N TYR A 139 -25.41 -1.20 23.77
CA TYR A 139 -25.69 -0.14 22.81
C TYR A 139 -26.99 -0.36 22.05
N ASP A 140 -27.55 -1.58 22.06
CA ASP A 140 -28.78 -1.90 21.35
C ASP A 140 -29.99 -1.14 21.91
N ASP A 141 -29.98 -0.83 23.20
CA ASP A 141 -31.03 -0.04 23.86
C ASP A 141 -30.92 1.47 23.57
N THR A 142 -29.95 1.92 22.77
CA THR A 142 -29.74 3.33 22.46
C THR A 142 -30.37 3.75 21.12
N GLU A 143 -30.82 5.00 21.03
CA GLU A 143 -31.35 5.57 19.77
C GLU A 143 -30.24 5.89 18.74
N GLY A 144 -28.98 5.90 19.19
CA GLY A 144 -27.83 6.18 18.35
C GLY A 144 -26.60 6.56 19.17
N PHE A 145 -25.43 6.41 18.55
CA PHE A 145 -24.15 6.78 19.15
C PHE A 145 -23.13 7.16 18.07
N THR A 146 -22.04 7.80 18.47
CA THR A 146 -20.92 8.11 17.59
C THR A 146 -19.71 7.29 17.99
N LEU A 147 -19.13 6.59 17.03
CA LEU A 147 -17.90 5.82 17.20
C LEU A 147 -16.75 6.53 16.48
N THR A 148 -15.63 6.70 17.18
CA THR A 148 -14.37 7.13 16.56
C THR A 148 -13.52 5.90 16.27
N LEU A 149 -13.04 5.79 15.04
CA LEU A 149 -12.14 4.75 14.57
C LEU A 149 -10.77 5.35 14.26
N TYR A 150 -9.71 4.60 14.58
CA TYR A 150 -8.33 5.01 14.27
C TYR A 150 -7.69 3.96 13.38
N PHE A 151 -7.38 4.32 12.13
CA PHE A 151 -6.81 3.41 11.14
C PHE A 151 -7.55 2.06 11.02
N GLY A 152 -8.89 2.10 11.12
CA GLY A 152 -9.75 0.90 11.08
C GLY A 152 -9.80 0.07 12.36
N GLN A 153 -9.27 0.58 13.46
CA GLN A 153 -9.31 -0.06 14.78
C GLN A 153 -10.30 0.63 15.72
N THR A 154 -10.87 -0.16 16.62
CA THR A 154 -11.76 0.29 17.70
C THR A 154 -11.56 -0.59 18.93
N THR A 155 -11.83 -0.05 20.12
CA THR A 155 -11.86 -0.77 21.39
C THR A 155 -13.15 -1.52 21.63
N LEU A 156 -14.18 -1.33 20.79
CA LEU A 156 -15.43 -2.09 20.85
C LEU A 156 -15.29 -3.40 20.06
N GLU A 157 -15.05 -4.51 20.75
CA GLU A 157 -14.91 -5.86 20.19
C GLU A 157 -15.91 -6.21 19.08
N PRO A 158 -17.23 -6.02 19.26
CA PRO A 158 -18.20 -6.42 18.24
C PRO A 158 -18.09 -5.61 16.94
N LEU A 159 -17.57 -4.39 17.01
CA LEU A 159 -17.50 -3.47 15.88
C LEU A 159 -16.13 -3.50 15.18
N LYS A 160 -15.21 -4.39 15.56
CA LYS A 160 -13.87 -4.48 14.95
C LYS A 160 -13.91 -4.81 13.46
N ASP A 161 -14.76 -5.76 13.04
CA ASP A 161 -14.89 -6.10 11.63
C ASP A 161 -15.52 -4.98 10.81
N LEU A 162 -16.52 -4.29 11.39
CA LEU A 162 -17.12 -3.09 10.79
C LEU A 162 -16.07 -1.98 10.64
N ALA A 163 -15.26 -1.74 11.67
CA ALA A 163 -14.20 -0.73 11.65
C ALA A 163 -13.17 -0.99 10.55
N ARG A 164 -12.76 -2.26 10.37
CA ARG A 164 -11.84 -2.67 9.31
C ARG A 164 -12.44 -2.40 7.92
N GLN A 165 -13.68 -2.84 7.68
CA GLN A 165 -14.34 -2.65 6.39
C GLN A 165 -14.57 -1.16 6.07
N LEU A 166 -14.96 -0.35 7.06
CA LEU A 166 -15.10 1.09 6.91
C LEU A 166 -13.78 1.75 6.53
N PHE A 167 -12.66 1.29 7.06
CA PHE A 167 -11.33 1.81 6.69
C PHE A 167 -10.87 1.35 5.31
N GLU A 168 -11.22 0.14 4.87
CA GLU A 168 -10.97 -0.35 3.50
C GLU A 168 -11.71 0.50 2.46
N VAL A 169 -12.96 0.86 2.74
CA VAL A 169 -13.78 1.72 1.87
C VAL A 169 -13.35 3.19 1.97
N PHE A 170 -13.09 3.69 3.18
CA PHE A 170 -12.68 5.06 3.44
C PHE A 170 -11.33 5.13 4.18
N PRO A 171 -10.20 4.98 3.48
CA PRO A 171 -8.87 5.07 4.10
C PRO A 171 -8.64 6.46 4.68
N CYS A 172 -8.86 6.62 5.98
CA CYS A 172 -8.72 7.89 6.70
C CYS A 172 -8.17 7.61 8.11
N PRO A 173 -7.18 8.39 8.61
CA PRO A 173 -6.52 8.10 9.88
C PRO A 173 -7.47 8.10 11.07
N ILE A 174 -8.39 9.06 11.08
CA ILE A 174 -9.41 9.22 12.11
C ILE A 174 -10.75 9.29 11.39
N LEU A 175 -11.64 8.34 11.65
CA LEU A 175 -13.01 8.34 11.16
C LEU A 175 -13.97 8.50 12.34
N MET A 176 -14.98 9.34 12.17
CA MET A 176 -16.10 9.49 13.08
C MET A 176 -17.35 8.98 12.37
N VAL A 177 -17.95 7.94 12.92
CA VAL A 177 -19.11 7.25 12.36
C VAL A 177 -20.28 7.47 13.30
N GLU A 178 -21.34 8.08 12.78
CA GLU A 178 -22.58 8.31 13.51
C GLU A 178 -23.58 7.21 13.14
N PHE A 179 -24.03 6.46 14.13
CA PHE A 179 -25.03 5.41 14.00
C PHE A 179 -26.35 5.88 14.59
N ARG A 180 -27.46 5.48 13.96
CA ARG A 180 -28.81 5.75 14.46
C ARG A 180 -29.67 4.50 14.36
N LYS A 181 -30.50 4.28 15.37
CA LYS A 181 -31.51 3.23 15.39
C LYS A 181 -32.86 3.86 15.03
N ARG A 182 -33.47 3.40 13.93
CA ARG A 182 -34.86 3.71 13.58
C ARG A 182 -35.67 2.43 13.69
N ASP A 183 -35.88 1.74 12.58
CA ASP A 183 -36.40 0.38 12.55
C ASP A 183 -35.26 -0.63 12.69
N ASN A 184 -34.15 -0.39 11.99
CA ASN A 184 -32.89 -1.12 12.09
C ASN A 184 -31.72 -0.14 12.33
N TRP A 185 -30.58 -0.65 12.76
CA TRP A 185 -29.34 0.10 12.81
C TRP A 185 -28.88 0.51 11.42
N HIS A 186 -28.51 1.78 11.26
CA HIS A 186 -27.91 2.28 10.04
C HIS A 186 -26.84 3.34 10.31
N ILE A 187 -25.88 3.43 9.40
CA ILE A 187 -24.86 4.47 9.40
C ILE A 187 -25.47 5.79 8.90
N ALA A 188 -25.67 6.74 9.81
CA ALA A 188 -26.26 8.03 9.50
C ALA A 188 -25.26 9.02 8.87
N SER A 189 -23.99 8.95 9.26
CA SER A 189 -22.93 9.79 8.70
C SER A 189 -21.55 9.23 8.96
N ILE A 190 -20.66 9.40 7.99
CA ILE A 190 -19.22 9.14 8.15
C ILE A 190 -18.49 10.46 7.90
N LYS A 191 -17.58 10.85 8.80
CA LYS A 191 -16.81 12.09 8.71
C LYS A 191 -15.36 11.83 9.08
N ALA A 192 -14.45 12.61 8.52
CA ALA A 192 -13.07 12.64 8.99
C ALA A 192 -12.99 13.32 10.36
N GLY A 193 -12.29 12.69 11.30
CA GLY A 193 -11.93 13.29 12.59
C GLY A 193 -10.71 14.20 12.51
N ALA A 194 -10.39 14.87 13.61
CA ALA A 194 -9.23 15.76 13.72
C ALA A 194 -8.48 15.48 15.03
N LEU A 195 -7.15 15.39 14.94
CA LEU A 195 -6.28 15.07 16.07
C LEU A 195 -6.51 15.95 17.31
N PRO A 196 -6.66 17.30 17.19
CA PRO A 196 -6.84 18.16 18.36
C PRO A 196 -8.19 18.02 19.06
N ARG A 197 -9.13 17.25 18.49
CA ARG A 197 -10.45 17.00 19.09
C ARG A 197 -10.48 15.72 19.93
N LEU A 198 -9.41 14.94 19.92
CA LEU A 198 -9.31 13.72 20.71
C LEU A 198 -9.04 14.08 22.17
N ARG A 199 -9.78 13.43 23.07
CA ARG A 199 -9.50 13.43 24.51
C ARG A 199 -8.27 12.58 24.83
N ASP A 200 -7.74 12.68 26.05
CA ASP A 200 -6.52 11.97 26.46
C ASP A 200 -6.62 10.45 26.24
N ASP A 201 -7.75 9.83 26.64
CA ASP A 201 -8.03 8.40 26.41
C ASP A 201 -7.99 8.03 24.91
N GLN A 202 -8.55 8.89 24.09
CA GLN A 202 -8.59 8.73 22.64
C GLN A 202 -7.23 8.99 21.98
N GLN A 203 -6.40 9.85 22.57
CA GLN A 203 -5.04 10.11 22.08
C GLN A 203 -4.14 8.89 22.27
N ASP A 204 -4.28 8.17 23.39
CA ASP A 204 -3.59 6.91 23.64
C ASP A 204 -4.03 5.81 22.67
N GLU A 205 -5.35 5.65 22.46
CA GLU A 205 -5.90 4.73 21.45
C GLU A 205 -5.39 5.05 20.04
N PHE A 206 -5.34 6.34 19.67
CA PHE A 206 -4.78 6.79 18.41
C PHE A 206 -3.29 6.50 18.31
N ALA A 207 -2.51 6.73 19.37
CA ALA A 207 -1.07 6.45 19.39
C ALA A 207 -0.80 4.96 19.16
N MET A 208 -1.55 4.08 19.83
CA MET A 208 -1.47 2.64 19.65
C MET A 208 -1.89 2.22 18.23
N ALA A 209 -2.98 2.78 17.71
CA ALA A 209 -3.45 2.48 16.36
C ALA A 209 -2.47 3.00 15.28
N LEU A 210 -1.89 4.18 15.47
CA LEU A 210 -0.85 4.73 14.61
C LEU A 210 0.40 3.86 14.69
N GLU A 211 0.82 3.44 15.87
CA GLU A 211 1.96 2.54 16.02
C GLU A 211 1.66 1.18 15.37
N GLY A 212 0.45 0.63 15.48
CA GLY A 212 0.04 -0.59 14.81
C GLY A 212 -0.01 -0.44 13.29
N PHE A 213 -0.57 0.66 12.79
CA PHE A 213 -0.64 1.00 11.37
C PHE A 213 0.76 1.23 10.81
N SER A 214 1.57 2.00 11.52
CA SER A 214 2.99 2.25 11.25
C SER A 214 3.75 0.91 11.32
N ARG A 215 3.75 0.14 12.40
CA ARG A 215 4.38 -1.20 12.49
C ARG A 215 3.86 -2.22 11.47
N ASN A 216 2.63 -2.13 10.98
CA ASN A 216 2.13 -2.97 9.87
C ASN A 216 2.60 -2.46 8.49
N VAL A 217 2.86 -1.16 8.37
CA VAL A 217 3.53 -0.51 7.25
C VAL A 217 5.07 -0.69 7.31
N TRP A 218 5.63 -0.84 8.51
CA TRP A 218 7.06 -0.95 8.85
C TRP A 218 7.49 -2.40 9.10
N ARG A 219 6.54 -3.33 9.23
CA ARG A 219 6.73 -4.70 8.79
C ARG A 219 7.01 -4.59 7.31
N GLN A 220 8.28 -4.77 6.97
CA GLN A 220 8.62 -5.46 5.74
C GLN A 220 7.58 -6.58 5.55
N PRO A 221 7.07 -6.81 4.33
CA PRO A 221 6.86 -8.18 3.92
C PRO A 221 8.25 -8.82 4.00
N SER A 222 8.64 -9.26 5.20
CA SER A 222 9.67 -10.26 5.35
C SER A 222 9.14 -11.43 4.55
N SER A 223 9.74 -11.62 3.38
CA SER A 223 9.46 -12.65 2.37
C SER A 223 8.41 -12.42 1.27
N ARG A 224 8.23 -11.20 0.76
CA ARG A 224 8.00 -11.10 -0.70
C ARG A 224 9.08 -10.21 -1.30
N ARG A 225 10.05 -10.86 -1.96
CA ARG A 225 10.88 -10.22 -2.98
C ARG A 225 9.94 -9.35 -3.80
N MET A 226 10.09 -8.04 -3.65
CA MET A 226 9.23 -7.08 -4.34
C MET A 226 9.53 -7.25 -5.81
N ALA A 227 8.68 -8.04 -6.45
CA ALA A 227 8.58 -8.03 -7.87
C ALA A 227 8.34 -6.59 -8.32
N ARG A 228 9.15 -6.14 -9.26
CA ARG A 228 8.99 -4.85 -9.94
C ARG A 228 7.95 -4.95 -11.04
N TYR A 229 7.65 -6.17 -11.49
CA TYR A 229 6.74 -6.48 -12.58
C TYR A 229 5.95 -7.74 -12.25
N ASP A 230 4.70 -7.80 -12.70
CA ASP A 230 3.82 -8.95 -12.51
C ASP A 230 3.67 -9.72 -13.84
N LEU A 231 4.03 -11.00 -13.83
CA LEU A 231 3.98 -11.92 -14.97
C LEU A 231 2.98 -13.03 -14.71
N ALA A 232 1.92 -13.08 -15.51
CA ALA A 232 1.03 -14.23 -15.56
C ALA A 232 1.60 -15.32 -16.47
N ILE A 233 1.61 -16.57 -16.00
CA ILE A 233 1.87 -17.75 -16.84
C ILE A 233 0.57 -18.54 -16.97
N LEU A 234 -0.02 -18.54 -18.16
CA LEU A 234 -1.18 -19.37 -18.46
C LEU A 234 -0.74 -20.83 -18.60
N HIS A 235 -1.33 -21.71 -17.79
CA HIS A 235 -1.11 -23.15 -17.86
C HIS A 235 -2.43 -23.93 -17.65
N ASP A 236 -2.46 -25.17 -18.12
CA ASP A 236 -3.54 -26.12 -17.87
C ASP A 236 -2.99 -27.33 -17.08
N PRO A 237 -3.35 -27.51 -15.79
CA PRO A 237 -2.92 -28.65 -14.99
C PRO A 237 -3.38 -30.02 -15.53
N GLN A 238 -4.44 -30.06 -16.33
CA GLN A 238 -5.04 -31.29 -16.85
C GLN A 238 -4.52 -31.64 -18.25
N GLU A 239 -3.62 -30.84 -18.81
CA GLU A 239 -3.02 -31.11 -20.12
C GLU A 239 -2.08 -32.33 -20.05
N GLN A 240 -2.29 -33.31 -20.93
CA GLN A 240 -1.51 -34.56 -20.90
C GLN A 240 -0.07 -34.39 -21.42
N LEU A 241 0.17 -33.40 -22.28
CA LEU A 241 1.48 -33.11 -22.88
C LEU A 241 1.77 -31.60 -22.82
N PRO A 242 1.93 -31.01 -21.61
CA PRO A 242 2.11 -29.58 -21.49
C PRO A 242 3.50 -29.17 -22.02
N PRO A 243 3.64 -27.97 -22.61
CA PRO A 243 4.93 -27.46 -23.09
C PRO A 243 5.88 -27.11 -21.93
N SER A 244 5.42 -27.20 -20.68
CA SER A 244 6.24 -27.02 -19.47
C SER A 244 5.80 -27.99 -18.40
N ASN A 245 6.75 -28.78 -17.90
CA ASN A 245 6.51 -29.64 -16.75
C ASN A 245 6.50 -28.81 -15.44
N THR A 246 6.04 -29.43 -14.36
CA THR A 246 5.92 -28.77 -13.05
C THR A 246 7.24 -28.20 -12.54
N GLU A 247 8.36 -28.88 -12.80
CA GLU A 247 9.71 -28.40 -12.45
C GLU A 247 10.10 -27.13 -13.21
N ALA A 248 9.76 -27.04 -14.51
CA ALA A 248 9.99 -25.85 -15.31
C ALA A 248 9.16 -24.66 -14.80
N LEU A 249 7.88 -24.88 -14.45
CA LEU A 249 7.02 -23.83 -13.86
C LEU A 249 7.55 -23.36 -12.50
N ALA A 250 7.97 -24.28 -11.63
CA ALA A 250 8.62 -23.94 -10.38
C ALA A 250 9.93 -23.15 -10.59
N ASN A 251 10.68 -23.48 -11.65
CA ASN A 251 11.86 -22.73 -12.04
C ASN A 251 11.53 -21.32 -12.54
N PHE A 252 10.44 -21.12 -13.29
CA PHE A 252 9.98 -19.79 -13.70
C PHE A 252 9.68 -18.92 -12.49
N ILE A 253 8.94 -19.46 -11.50
CA ILE A 253 8.63 -18.74 -10.27
C ILE A 253 9.92 -18.40 -9.51
N ARG A 254 10.81 -19.38 -9.33
CA ARG A 254 12.07 -19.21 -8.60
C ARG A 254 13.02 -18.20 -9.25
N VAL A 255 13.15 -18.23 -10.57
CA VAL A 255 14.03 -17.33 -11.33
C VAL A 255 13.39 -15.95 -11.45
N GLY A 256 12.09 -15.87 -11.73
CA GLY A 256 11.32 -14.63 -11.74
C GLY A 256 11.49 -13.86 -10.44
N GLN A 257 11.30 -14.53 -9.30
CA GLN A 257 11.53 -13.93 -7.98
C GLN A 257 12.96 -13.37 -7.82
N ARG A 258 13.99 -14.08 -8.29
CA ARG A 258 15.39 -13.59 -8.23
C ARG A 258 15.62 -12.35 -9.10
N LEU A 259 14.90 -12.25 -10.22
CA LEU A 259 14.94 -11.09 -11.11
C LEU A 259 14.02 -9.95 -10.64
N GLY A 260 13.25 -10.16 -9.59
CA GLY A 260 12.24 -9.21 -9.13
C GLY A 260 11.06 -9.14 -10.10
N ILE A 261 10.52 -10.29 -10.51
CA ILE A 261 9.27 -10.44 -11.26
C ILE A 261 8.38 -11.39 -10.44
N ASP A 262 7.13 -11.04 -10.19
CA ASP A 262 6.18 -11.92 -9.52
C ASP A 262 5.57 -12.78 -10.59
N VAL A 263 5.58 -14.09 -10.37
CA VAL A 263 5.15 -15.03 -11.38
C VAL A 263 3.97 -15.78 -10.81
N GLU A 264 2.78 -15.45 -11.29
CA GLU A 264 1.54 -16.13 -10.92
C GLU A 264 1.15 -17.08 -12.04
N LEU A 265 0.80 -18.32 -11.65
CA LEU A 265 0.24 -19.30 -12.57
C LEU A 265 -1.27 -19.07 -12.65
N ILE A 266 -1.81 -18.87 -13.85
CA ILE A 266 -3.23 -18.60 -14.07
C ILE A 266 -3.84 -19.66 -15.00
N GLU A 267 -5.15 -19.87 -14.86
CA GLU A 267 -5.93 -20.77 -15.70
C GLU A 267 -6.94 -19.97 -16.56
N LYS A 268 -7.66 -20.66 -17.46
CA LYS A 268 -8.67 -20.02 -18.33
C LYS A 268 -9.77 -19.28 -17.57
N LYS A 269 -10.08 -19.71 -16.34
CA LYS A 269 -11.08 -19.06 -15.46
C LYS A 269 -10.65 -17.67 -14.97
N ASP A 270 -9.35 -17.40 -14.97
CA ASP A 270 -8.77 -16.18 -14.41
C ASP A 270 -8.58 -15.07 -15.46
N TYR A 271 -9.11 -15.24 -16.68
CA TYR A 271 -8.94 -14.28 -17.78
C TYR A 271 -9.42 -12.87 -17.46
N ALA A 272 -10.41 -12.72 -16.58
CA ALA A 272 -10.88 -11.42 -16.12
C ALA A 272 -9.80 -10.61 -15.39
N ARG A 273 -8.82 -11.29 -14.77
CA ARG A 273 -7.71 -10.68 -14.01
C ARG A 273 -6.51 -10.33 -14.89
N LEU A 274 -6.53 -10.62 -16.20
CA LEU A 274 -5.39 -10.36 -17.09
C LEU A 274 -4.95 -8.88 -17.12
N ALA A 275 -5.87 -7.96 -16.84
CA ALA A 275 -5.57 -6.52 -16.76
C ALA A 275 -4.70 -6.14 -15.56
N GLU A 276 -4.54 -7.03 -14.57
CA GLU A 276 -3.72 -6.82 -13.36
C GLU A 276 -2.22 -7.06 -13.62
N TYR A 277 -1.86 -7.77 -14.69
CA TYR A 277 -0.47 -8.19 -14.97
C TYR A 277 0.21 -7.34 -16.05
N ASP A 278 1.51 -7.13 -15.93
CA ASP A 278 2.33 -6.40 -16.91
C ASP A 278 2.63 -7.23 -18.17
N ALA A 279 2.67 -8.56 -18.02
CA ALA A 279 2.98 -9.48 -19.11
C ALA A 279 2.25 -10.82 -18.94
N LEU A 280 2.01 -11.48 -20.08
CA LEU A 280 1.42 -12.82 -20.16
C LEU A 280 2.35 -13.76 -20.94
N LEU A 281 2.70 -14.89 -20.34
CA LEU A 281 3.43 -15.99 -20.97
C LEU A 281 2.49 -17.20 -21.13
N ILE A 282 2.29 -17.65 -22.37
CA ILE A 282 1.39 -18.77 -22.68
C ILE A 282 2.21 -20.07 -22.66
N ARG A 283 1.85 -21.00 -21.76
CA ARG A 283 2.47 -22.33 -21.59
C ARG A 283 1.44 -23.46 -21.72
N GLU A 284 0.52 -23.29 -22.67
CA GLU A 284 -0.45 -24.32 -23.09
C GLU A 284 -0.12 -24.72 -24.53
N THR A 285 -0.30 -26.00 -24.90
CA THR A 285 -0.18 -26.38 -26.31
C THR A 285 -1.29 -25.69 -27.09
N THR A 286 -0.93 -24.74 -27.95
CA THR A 286 -1.87 -24.17 -28.90
C THR A 286 -2.18 -25.22 -29.96
N ALA A 287 -3.10 -26.14 -29.65
CA ALA A 287 -3.71 -26.98 -30.66
C ALA A 287 -4.45 -26.04 -31.62
N LEU A 288 -3.94 -25.92 -32.85
CA LEU A 288 -4.59 -25.18 -33.93
C LEU A 288 -5.86 -25.92 -34.35
N THR A 289 -6.93 -25.88 -33.55
CA THR A 289 -8.27 -26.27 -34.00
C THR A 289 -9.36 -25.50 -33.25
N THR A 290 -10.06 -24.60 -34.00
CA THR A 290 -11.40 -24.01 -33.76
C THR A 290 -11.61 -23.26 -32.44
N THR A 291 -11.75 -21.93 -32.33
CA THR A 291 -12.34 -20.87 -33.18
C THR A 291 -11.85 -19.48 -32.67
N PRO A 292 -12.16 -18.34 -33.34
CA PRO A 292 -11.18 -17.35 -33.78
C PRO A 292 -10.85 -16.25 -32.75
N THR A 293 -9.59 -15.81 -32.79
CA THR A 293 -9.16 -14.41 -32.72
C THR A 293 -10.12 -13.41 -32.05
N ALA A 294 -10.06 -13.32 -30.72
CA ALA A 294 -10.52 -12.13 -29.99
C ALA A 294 -9.54 -11.77 -28.87
N LEU A 295 -8.24 -11.76 -29.18
CA LEU A 295 -7.28 -11.04 -28.35
C LEU A 295 -7.27 -9.57 -28.82
N PRO A 296 -7.70 -8.59 -28.00
CA PRO A 296 -7.65 -7.20 -28.39
C PRO A 296 -6.19 -6.79 -28.58
N ARG A 297 -5.86 -6.30 -29.78
CA ARG A 297 -4.52 -5.81 -30.11
C ARG A 297 -4.32 -4.38 -29.55
N ARG A 298 -3.34 -4.27 -28.63
CA ARG A 298 -2.29 -3.21 -28.46
C ARG A 298 -2.55 -1.97 -27.58
N PRO A 299 -1.48 -1.32 -27.01
CA PRO A 299 -0.20 -0.93 -27.65
C PRO A 299 1.07 -1.67 -27.20
N ARG A 300 2.08 -1.63 -28.09
CA ARG A 300 3.42 -2.24 -27.94
C ARG A 300 4.21 -1.58 -26.81
N ALA A 301 4.71 -2.38 -25.87
CA ALA A 301 6.01 -2.16 -25.25
C ALA A 301 6.98 -3.23 -25.79
N ARG A 302 8.23 -2.82 -26.04
CA ARG A 302 9.24 -3.57 -26.80
C ARG A 302 9.56 -4.92 -26.15
N GLY A 303 9.22 -6.00 -26.84
CA GLY A 303 9.69 -7.35 -26.48
C GLY A 303 11.17 -7.51 -26.77
N TRP A 304 11.90 -8.07 -25.81
CA TRP A 304 13.20 -8.69 -26.03
C TRP A 304 12.99 -10.20 -25.97
N TRP A 305 13.53 -10.90 -26.96
CA TRP A 305 13.54 -12.35 -27.09
C TRP A 305 14.45 -13.00 -26.04
#